data_AF-A0A9N9VFD6-F1
#
_entry.id   AF-A0A9N9VFD6-F1
#
_cell.length_a   1.000
_cell.length_b   1.000
_cell.length_c   1.000
_cell.angle_alpha   90.00
_cell.angle_beta   90.00
_cell.angle_gamma   90.00
#
_symmetry.space_group_name_H-M   'P 1'
#
loop_
_entity.id
_entity.type
_entity.pdbx_description
1 polymer ?
#
loop_
_entity_poly.entity_id
_entity_poly.type
_entity_poly.pdbx_seq_one_letter_code
_entity_poly.pdbx_strand_id
1 'polypeptide(L)'
;MVLGDYLYIEGGEQSHYLDSGKKGSDNNGNEFNTDAGAVNQRWAPQDVQFDTISHEASDMKMVNFPSFWAIGSTLYRWGGQLSNGLQYAEGDKPYLFSVLPGSGGGSGLTWTKRPIPDSNQLAGANMASASCDDTGFMYGGYAYKSTMYAEFDDTRHISGMLMYNTTMQAWKNSTTEVSIPGRTHSAGKAVCLPGFLNLSMVATMGGADLETSQYREFTNFTFYDPKLDRWYYQKTINPPSPMDDFCAVGIQSTHGTFKEVGEDED
;
A
#
# COMPACT_ATOMS: atom_id res chain seq x y z
N MET A 1 6.01 -1.66 6.55
CA MET A 1 6.20 -3.02 5.98
C MET A 1 7.37 -3.70 6.68
N VAL A 2 7.23 -4.93 7.18
CA VAL A 2 8.36 -5.67 7.78
C VAL A 2 8.96 -6.60 6.73
N LEU A 3 10.29 -6.56 6.58
CA LEU A 3 11.04 -7.45 5.70
C LEU A 3 12.35 -7.88 6.38
N GLY A 4 12.43 -9.17 6.71
CA GLY A 4 13.51 -9.69 7.54
C GLY A 4 13.47 -9.07 8.93
N ASP A 5 14.62 -8.53 9.37
CA ASP A 5 14.79 -7.95 10.71
C ASP A 5 14.47 -6.45 10.78
N TYR A 6 13.84 -5.88 9.75
CA TYR A 6 13.61 -4.43 9.63
C TYR A 6 12.15 -4.10 9.34
N LEU A 7 11.66 -3.04 9.98
CA LEU A 7 10.44 -2.32 9.64
C LEU A 7 10.82 -1.17 8.69
N TYR A 8 10.26 -1.19 7.49
CA TYR A 8 10.36 -0.14 6.50
C TYR A 8 9.14 0.76 6.51
N ILE A 9 9.37 2.07 6.53
CA ILE A 9 8.37 3.14 6.52
C ILE A 9 8.58 3.94 5.23
N GLU A 10 7.53 4.05 4.41
CA GLU A 10 7.59 4.69 3.10
C GLU A 10 6.44 5.69 2.95
N GLY A 11 6.81 6.92 2.59
CA GLY A 11 5.86 8.02 2.42
C GLY A 11 5.24 8.52 3.73
N GLY A 12 4.25 9.39 3.59
CA GLY A 12 3.54 10.01 4.71
C GLY A 12 4.14 11.34 5.15
N GLU A 13 3.50 11.93 6.17
CA GLU A 13 3.92 13.17 6.80
C GLU A 13 4.30 12.90 8.25
N GLN A 14 5.43 13.45 8.68
CA GLN A 14 5.89 13.33 10.06
C GLN A 14 5.23 14.42 10.89
N SER A 15 4.52 14.01 11.93
CA SER A 15 4.02 14.91 12.96
C SER A 15 4.72 14.65 14.28
N HIS A 16 4.98 15.71 15.03
CA HIS A 16 5.72 15.65 16.29
C HIS A 16 5.05 16.56 17.33
N TYR A 17 5.28 16.32 18.61
CA TYR A 17 4.89 17.27 19.65
C TYR A 17 6.04 18.23 19.91
N LEU A 18 5.76 19.54 19.85
CA LEU A 18 6.68 20.57 20.30
C LEU A 18 6.79 20.52 21.83
N ASP A 19 7.88 21.01 22.41
CA ASP A 19 8.06 21.14 23.87
C ASP A 19 6.91 21.90 24.56
N SER A 20 6.20 22.74 23.81
CA SER A 20 4.99 23.45 24.25
C SER A 20 3.75 22.56 24.43
N GLY A 21 3.83 21.26 24.13
CA GLY A 21 2.71 20.33 24.10
C GLY A 21 1.79 20.48 22.88
N LYS A 22 2.09 21.41 21.96
CA LYS A 22 1.35 21.57 20.71
C LYS A 22 1.82 20.55 19.68
N LYS A 23 0.89 20.04 18.87
CA LYS A 23 1.22 19.24 17.69
C LYS A 23 1.86 20.15 16.64
N GLY A 24 3.11 19.87 16.30
CA GLY A 24 3.79 20.34 15.11
C GLY A 24 3.65 19.30 13.99
N SER A 25 3.66 19.77 12.76
CA SER A 25 3.91 18.94 11.59
C SER A 25 5.15 19.50 10.91
N ASP A 26 6.08 18.63 10.60
CA ASP A 26 7.05 18.99 9.58
C ASP A 26 6.32 18.91 8.25
N ASN A 27 6.25 20.04 7.53
CA ASN A 27 5.86 20.19 6.10
C ASN A 27 6.45 19.16 5.12
N ASN A 28 7.25 18.25 5.63
CA ASN A 28 8.62 17.95 5.27
C ASN A 28 9.03 16.57 5.88
N GLY A 29 8.10 15.82 6.48
CA GLY A 29 8.42 14.52 7.10
C GLY A 29 9.09 13.53 6.14
N ASN A 30 10.05 12.74 6.63
CA ASN A 30 10.87 11.78 5.87
C ASN A 30 11.24 12.24 4.46
N GLU A 31 11.70 13.48 4.40
CA GLU A 31 11.64 14.39 3.25
C GLU A 31 12.10 13.81 1.90
N PHE A 32 12.99 12.79 1.90
CA PHE A 32 13.49 12.14 0.69
C PHE A 32 13.87 10.66 0.89
N ASN A 33 13.34 9.97 1.91
CA ASN A 33 13.83 8.63 2.24
C ASN A 33 12.74 7.62 2.57
N THR A 34 13.06 6.35 2.31
CA THR A 34 12.43 5.22 3.01
C THR A 34 13.24 4.96 4.27
N ASP A 35 12.59 4.93 5.42
CA ASP A 35 13.25 4.67 6.70
C ASP A 35 13.17 3.19 7.05
N ALA A 36 14.21 2.66 7.69
CA ALA A 36 14.29 1.27 8.12
C ALA A 36 14.74 1.19 9.58
N GLY A 37 13.86 0.72 10.45
CA GLY A 37 14.14 0.49 11.87
C GLY A 37 14.29 -1.00 12.17
N ALA A 38 15.33 -1.39 12.90
CA ALA A 38 15.51 -2.78 13.30
C ALA A 38 14.40 -3.23 14.26
N VAL A 39 13.79 -4.39 14.00
CA VAL A 39 12.73 -5.00 14.84
C VAL A 39 13.23 -6.24 15.61
N ASN A 40 14.46 -6.68 15.36
CA ASN A 40 15.10 -7.76 16.12
C ASN A 40 15.65 -7.31 17.49
N GLN A 41 15.48 -6.03 17.85
CA GLN A 41 15.86 -5.44 19.13
C GLN A 41 14.68 -4.70 19.74
N ARG A 42 14.62 -4.68 21.08
CA ARG A 42 13.69 -3.80 21.79
C ARG A 42 14.29 -2.41 21.89
N TRP A 43 13.48 -1.41 21.62
CA TRP A 43 13.85 0.00 21.71
C TRP A 43 12.75 0.78 22.44
N ALA A 44 13.15 1.84 23.14
CA ALA A 44 12.20 2.89 23.51
C ALA A 44 12.00 3.81 22.30
N PRO A 45 10.84 4.47 22.14
CA PRO A 45 10.58 5.33 20.98
C PRO A 45 11.67 6.38 20.71
N GLN A 46 12.26 6.94 21.75
CA GLN A 46 13.34 7.94 21.65
C GLN A 46 14.71 7.38 21.23
N ASP A 47 14.90 6.06 21.29
CA ASP A 47 16.20 5.41 21.05
C ASP A 47 16.27 4.75 19.68
N VAL A 48 15.17 4.78 18.91
CA VAL A 48 15.13 4.20 17.56
C VAL A 48 16.08 4.95 16.64
N GLN A 49 16.97 4.19 16.01
CA GLN A 49 17.80 4.65 14.91
C GLN A 49 17.23 4.09 13.63
N PHE A 50 16.95 4.98 12.67
CA PHE A 50 16.50 4.60 11.34
C PHE A 50 17.68 4.66 10.36
N ASP A 51 17.89 3.56 9.64
CA ASP A 51 18.64 3.57 8.38
C ASP A 51 17.77 4.20 7.29
N THR A 52 18.38 4.82 6.28
CA THR A 52 17.63 5.51 5.22
C THR A 52 18.03 5.05 3.83
N ILE A 53 17.02 4.91 2.95
CA ILE A 53 17.18 4.65 1.52
C ILE A 53 16.77 5.91 0.77
N SER A 54 17.71 6.55 0.08
CA SER A 54 17.47 7.83 -0.58
C SER A 54 16.62 7.73 -1.84
N HIS A 55 15.68 8.67 -1.97
CA HIS A 55 14.85 8.87 -3.15
C HIS A 55 15.57 9.73 -4.20
N GLU A 56 16.49 10.62 -3.79
CA GLU A 56 17.13 11.61 -4.67
C GLU A 56 17.87 10.98 -5.85
N ALA A 57 18.71 9.97 -5.58
CA ALA A 57 19.51 9.30 -6.61
C ALA A 57 18.66 8.53 -7.64
N SER A 58 17.35 8.41 -7.37
CA SER A 58 16.39 7.71 -8.21
C SER A 58 15.27 8.63 -8.73
N ASP A 59 15.37 9.95 -8.60
CA ASP A 59 14.29 10.93 -8.83
C ASP A 59 12.90 10.46 -8.34
N MET A 60 12.85 9.66 -7.28
CA MET A 60 11.59 9.16 -6.75
C MET A 60 10.90 10.33 -6.04
N LYS A 61 9.67 10.64 -6.45
CA LYS A 61 8.89 11.71 -5.82
C LYS A 61 8.41 11.25 -4.44
N MET A 62 8.46 12.12 -3.45
CA MET A 62 7.82 11.93 -2.14
C MET A 62 6.29 11.90 -2.31
N VAL A 63 5.62 10.94 -1.68
CA VAL A 63 4.16 10.81 -1.75
C VAL A 63 3.57 10.35 -0.42
N ASN A 64 2.31 10.71 -0.19
CA ASN A 64 1.43 10.10 0.80
C ASN A 64 0.71 8.89 0.19
N PHE A 65 0.40 7.92 1.04
CA PHE A 65 -0.43 6.75 0.71
C PHE A 65 0.02 5.96 -0.54
N PRO A 66 1.32 5.66 -0.72
CA PRO A 66 1.74 4.76 -1.80
C PRO A 66 1.26 3.34 -1.52
N SER A 67 1.11 2.55 -2.58
CA SER A 67 1.12 1.10 -2.43
C SER A 67 2.56 0.64 -2.17
N PHE A 68 2.77 -0.03 -1.04
CA PHE A 68 4.11 -0.43 -0.59
C PHE A 68 4.10 -1.89 -0.13
N TRP A 69 4.86 -2.74 -0.81
CA TRP A 69 4.87 -4.18 -0.55
C TRP A 69 6.26 -4.82 -0.69
N ALA A 70 6.38 -6.06 -0.22
CA ALA A 70 7.60 -6.83 -0.29
C ALA A 70 7.36 -8.19 -0.95
N ILE A 71 8.26 -8.62 -1.84
CA ILE A 71 8.28 -9.97 -2.42
C ILE A 71 9.70 -10.52 -2.38
N GLY A 72 9.87 -11.69 -1.75
CA GLY A 72 11.18 -12.24 -1.45
C GLY A 72 11.97 -11.28 -0.56
N SER A 73 13.10 -10.78 -1.06
CA SER A 73 13.93 -9.78 -0.37
C SER A 73 13.82 -8.38 -0.97
N THR A 74 12.87 -8.14 -1.89
CA THR A 74 12.76 -6.88 -2.62
C THR A 74 11.55 -6.10 -2.11
N LEU A 75 11.75 -4.80 -1.86
CA LEU A 75 10.68 -3.84 -1.60
C LEU A 75 10.23 -3.20 -2.91
N TYR A 76 8.95 -2.90 -2.99
CA TYR A 76 8.31 -2.28 -4.14
C TYR A 76 7.41 -1.14 -3.71
N ARG A 77 7.37 -0.09 -4.53
CA ARG A 77 6.53 1.08 -4.32
C ARG A 77 5.86 1.49 -5.63
N TRP A 78 4.56 1.76 -5.55
CA TRP A 78 3.74 2.23 -6.67
C TRP A 78 2.77 3.33 -6.23
N GLY A 79 2.62 4.33 -7.09
CA GLY A 79 1.65 5.41 -6.90
C GLY A 79 1.89 6.25 -5.66
N GLY A 80 0.79 6.73 -5.07
CA GLY A 80 0.74 7.72 -4.02
C GLY A 80 0.45 9.13 -4.53
N GLN A 81 0.13 10.04 -3.61
CA GLN A 81 -0.18 11.43 -3.90
C GLN A 81 0.91 12.38 -3.40
N LEU A 82 1.29 13.38 -4.19
CA LEU A 82 2.14 14.48 -3.73
C LEU A 82 1.43 15.28 -2.63
N SER A 83 2.18 15.69 -1.62
CA SER A 83 1.70 16.50 -0.50
C SER A 83 1.62 17.99 -0.85
N ASN A 84 1.06 18.81 0.05
CA ASN A 84 1.09 20.28 -0.03
C ASN A 84 0.48 20.89 -1.32
N GLY A 85 -0.50 20.21 -1.93
CA GLY A 85 -1.16 20.68 -3.15
C GLY A 85 -0.29 20.64 -4.41
N LEU A 86 0.87 19.98 -4.35
CA LEU A 86 1.74 19.78 -5.49
C LEU A 86 1.07 18.85 -6.52
N GLN A 87 1.45 19.04 -7.78
CA GLN A 87 0.94 18.27 -8.92
C GLN A 87 2.11 17.80 -9.78
N TYR A 88 1.91 16.67 -10.44
CA TYR A 88 2.85 16.16 -11.43
C TYR A 88 2.83 17.06 -12.67
N ALA A 89 4.02 17.35 -13.21
CA ALA A 89 4.19 18.21 -14.36
C ALA A 89 3.94 17.45 -15.67
N GLU A 90 3.69 18.18 -16.75
CA GLU A 90 3.63 17.59 -18.09
C GLU A 90 4.92 16.83 -18.41
N GLY A 91 4.76 15.57 -18.84
CA GLY A 91 5.87 14.67 -19.14
C GLY A 91 6.33 13.81 -17.95
N ASP A 92 5.84 14.05 -16.73
CA ASP A 92 6.07 13.13 -15.62
C ASP A 92 5.40 11.77 -15.92
N LYS A 93 6.16 10.70 -15.69
CA LYS A 93 5.69 9.33 -15.90
C LYS A 93 5.59 8.58 -14.59
N PRO A 94 4.55 7.75 -14.40
CA PRO A 94 4.54 6.81 -13.30
C PRO A 94 5.60 5.72 -13.51
N TYR A 95 6.27 5.35 -12.42
CA TYR A 95 7.27 4.28 -12.38
C TYR A 95 6.96 3.34 -11.22
N LEU A 96 7.22 2.05 -11.43
CA LEU A 96 7.38 1.13 -10.32
C LEU A 96 8.80 1.28 -9.78
N PHE A 97 8.93 1.48 -8.48
CA PHE A 97 10.23 1.53 -7.83
C PHE A 97 10.47 0.22 -7.10
N SER A 98 11.70 -0.30 -7.18
CA SER A 98 12.12 -1.48 -6.43
C SER A 98 13.50 -1.31 -5.79
N VAL A 99 13.71 -1.86 -4.61
CA VAL A 99 15.03 -1.89 -3.95
C VAL A 99 15.24 -3.22 -3.22
N LEU A 100 16.48 -3.71 -3.22
CA LEU A 100 16.92 -4.89 -2.49
C LEU A 100 17.72 -4.42 -1.25
N PRO A 101 17.09 -4.21 -0.08
CA PRO A 101 17.75 -3.61 1.09
C PRO A 101 18.90 -4.44 1.67
N GLY A 102 18.93 -5.75 1.41
CA GLY A 102 19.88 -6.66 2.04
C GLY A 102 19.65 -6.77 3.56
N SER A 103 20.68 -7.17 4.30
CA SER A 103 20.60 -7.41 5.75
C SER A 103 20.84 -6.18 6.62
N GLY A 104 21.06 -5.01 6.03
CA GLY A 104 21.48 -3.79 6.74
C GLY A 104 20.50 -2.63 6.59
N GLY A 105 19.20 -2.90 6.51
CA GLY A 105 18.16 -1.87 6.38
C GLY A 105 18.16 -1.09 5.06
N GLY A 106 19.12 -1.33 4.18
CA GLY A 106 19.26 -0.65 2.90
C GLY A 106 20.00 0.69 2.93
N SER A 107 20.71 1.01 4.03
CA SER A 107 21.47 2.26 4.13
C SER A 107 22.41 2.47 2.94
N GLY A 108 22.31 3.63 2.29
CA GLY A 108 23.12 3.98 1.12
C GLY A 108 22.70 3.33 -0.19
N LEU A 109 21.58 2.60 -0.23
CA LEU A 109 21.02 2.08 -1.48
C LEU A 109 20.20 3.12 -2.22
N THR A 110 19.92 2.82 -3.49
CA THR A 110 19.12 3.65 -4.38
C THR A 110 17.99 2.82 -4.99
N TRP A 111 16.80 3.42 -5.03
CA TRP A 111 15.65 2.83 -5.68
C TRP A 111 15.87 2.66 -7.19
N THR A 112 15.49 1.51 -7.72
CA THR A 112 15.53 1.25 -9.17
C THR A 112 14.20 1.60 -9.80
N LYS A 113 14.20 2.53 -10.77
CA LYS A 113 13.04 2.84 -11.62
C LYS A 113 12.78 1.70 -12.59
N ARG A 114 11.52 1.27 -12.69
CA ARG A 114 11.05 0.33 -13.71
C ARG A 114 9.96 1.00 -14.55
N PRO A 115 10.17 1.15 -15.87
CA PRO A 115 9.13 1.68 -16.74
C PRO A 115 7.95 0.71 -16.80
N ILE A 116 6.75 1.26 -16.92
CA ILE A 116 5.54 0.46 -17.13
C ILE A 116 5.29 0.26 -18.64
N PRO A 117 4.81 -0.91 -19.09
CA PRO A 117 4.61 -1.21 -20.51
C PRO A 117 3.52 -0.34 -21.17
N ASP A 118 2.49 0.07 -20.41
CA ASP A 118 1.31 0.77 -20.93
C ASP A 118 0.98 2.05 -20.13
N SER A 119 0.53 3.08 -20.84
CA SER A 119 0.12 4.38 -20.27
C SER A 119 -1.22 4.37 -19.53
N ASN A 120 -1.96 3.26 -19.56
CA ASN A 120 -3.34 3.20 -19.05
C ASN A 120 -3.42 2.78 -17.58
N GLN A 121 -2.29 2.52 -16.92
CA GLN A 121 -2.29 2.23 -15.49
C GLN A 121 -2.27 3.52 -14.70
N LEU A 122 -3.32 3.71 -13.90
CA LEU A 122 -3.41 4.83 -12.99
C LEU A 122 -2.48 4.56 -11.79
N ALA A 123 -1.44 5.37 -11.67
CA ALA A 123 -0.67 5.49 -10.43
C ALA A 123 -1.52 6.31 -9.46
N GLY A 124 -2.36 5.61 -8.70
CA GLY A 124 -3.24 6.24 -7.71
C GLY A 124 -2.67 6.20 -6.30
N ALA A 125 -3.41 6.79 -5.38
CA ALA A 125 -3.11 6.82 -3.96
C ALA A 125 -4.21 6.10 -3.16
N ASN A 126 -3.85 5.74 -1.92
CA ASN A 126 -4.74 5.14 -0.94
C ASN A 126 -5.45 3.86 -1.41
N MET A 127 -4.70 3.06 -2.18
CA MET A 127 -5.10 1.72 -2.62
C MET A 127 -4.88 0.71 -1.50
N ALA A 128 -5.77 -0.27 -1.38
CA ALA A 128 -5.50 -1.44 -0.57
C ALA A 128 -4.43 -2.28 -1.27
N SER A 129 -3.28 -2.51 -0.62
CA SER A 129 -2.16 -3.25 -1.23
C SER A 129 -1.68 -4.42 -0.38
N ALA A 130 -1.27 -5.49 -1.05
CA ALA A 130 -0.72 -6.71 -0.45
C ALA A 130 0.23 -7.39 -1.43
N SER A 131 0.98 -8.38 -0.96
CA SER A 131 1.76 -9.28 -1.83
C SER A 131 1.50 -10.74 -1.46
N CYS A 132 1.30 -11.57 -2.47
CA CYS A 132 1.22 -13.02 -2.34
C CYS A 132 2.12 -13.68 -3.38
N ASP A 133 2.79 -14.76 -2.99
CA ASP A 133 3.70 -15.50 -3.85
C ASP A 133 4.69 -14.57 -4.56
N ASP A 134 4.57 -14.42 -5.87
CA ASP A 134 5.42 -13.58 -6.73
C ASP A 134 4.71 -12.32 -7.25
N THR A 135 3.54 -11.97 -6.70
CA THR A 135 2.66 -10.93 -7.23
C THR A 135 2.30 -9.89 -6.17
N GLY A 136 2.45 -8.61 -6.53
CA GLY A 136 1.92 -7.48 -5.77
C GLY A 136 0.52 -7.12 -6.24
N PHE A 137 -0.37 -6.79 -5.32
CA PHE A 137 -1.78 -6.53 -5.54
C PHE A 137 -2.14 -5.14 -5.05
N MET A 138 -2.94 -4.42 -5.83
CA MET A 138 -3.40 -3.06 -5.56
C MET A 138 -4.88 -2.97 -5.95
N TYR A 139 -5.75 -2.64 -5.00
CA TYR A 139 -7.19 -2.58 -5.20
C TYR A 139 -7.75 -1.21 -4.84
N GLY A 140 -8.63 -0.70 -5.69
CA GLY A 140 -9.29 0.58 -5.45
C GLY A 140 -8.34 1.77 -5.55
N GLY A 141 -8.61 2.79 -4.75
CA GLY A 141 -7.89 4.06 -4.67
C GLY A 141 -8.44 5.11 -5.62
N TYR A 142 -7.71 6.21 -5.71
CA TYR A 142 -8.04 7.33 -6.57
C TYR A 142 -6.82 7.86 -7.30
N ALA A 143 -7.05 8.48 -8.46
CA ALA A 143 -6.05 9.17 -9.25
C ALA A 143 -6.54 10.57 -9.62
N TYR A 144 -5.62 11.53 -9.57
CA TYR A 144 -5.81 12.92 -10.01
C TYR A 144 -4.42 13.55 -10.22
N LYS A 145 -4.36 14.85 -10.49
CA LYS A 145 -3.12 15.56 -10.84
C LYS A 145 -1.99 15.45 -9.80
N SER A 146 -2.32 15.18 -8.53
CA SER A 146 -1.28 14.95 -7.51
C SER A 146 -0.81 13.50 -7.43
N THR A 147 -1.40 12.54 -8.14
CA THR A 147 -0.94 11.12 -8.12
C THR A 147 -0.20 10.74 -9.41
N MET A 148 -0.51 11.42 -10.51
CA MET A 148 0.17 11.26 -11.79
C MET A 148 -0.06 12.49 -12.66
N TYR A 149 0.74 12.66 -13.71
CA TYR A 149 0.37 13.59 -14.77
C TYR A 149 -0.92 13.09 -15.43
N ALA A 150 -1.93 13.93 -15.41
CA ALA A 150 -3.27 13.62 -15.85
C ALA A 150 -3.85 14.82 -16.61
N GLU A 151 -4.36 14.58 -17.82
CA GLU A 151 -5.09 15.57 -18.61
C GLU A 151 -6.53 15.78 -18.11
N PHE A 152 -6.95 15.02 -17.10
CA PHE A 152 -8.27 15.13 -16.49
C PHE A 152 -8.23 16.01 -15.24
N ASP A 153 -9.27 16.83 -15.06
CA ASP A 153 -9.38 17.80 -13.98
C ASP A 153 -10.06 17.23 -12.72
N ASP A 154 -10.75 16.10 -12.86
CA ASP A 154 -11.52 15.45 -11.79
C ASP A 154 -10.75 14.33 -11.08
N THR A 155 -11.22 13.95 -9.90
CA THR A 155 -10.71 12.73 -9.24
C THR A 155 -11.32 11.52 -9.91
N ARG A 156 -10.48 10.63 -10.43
CA ARG A 156 -10.90 9.35 -10.99
C ARG A 156 -10.67 8.26 -9.97
N HIS A 157 -11.74 7.55 -9.65
CA HIS A 157 -11.61 6.35 -8.84
C HIS A 157 -11.10 5.18 -9.67
N ILE A 158 -10.26 4.36 -9.05
CA ILE A 158 -9.63 3.22 -9.71
C ILE A 158 -10.46 1.99 -9.40
N SER A 159 -11.07 1.39 -10.43
CA SER A 159 -11.86 0.17 -10.26
C SER A 159 -11.02 -1.07 -10.50
N GLY A 160 -11.27 -2.10 -9.67
CA GLY A 160 -10.71 -3.43 -9.85
C GLY A 160 -9.33 -3.60 -9.21
N MET A 161 -8.66 -4.67 -9.61
CA MET A 161 -7.37 -5.10 -9.09
C MET A 161 -6.29 -4.87 -10.13
N LEU A 162 -5.26 -4.10 -9.75
CA LEU A 162 -4.00 -3.99 -10.44
C LEU A 162 -3.01 -4.99 -9.82
N MET A 163 -2.29 -5.73 -10.66
CA MET A 163 -1.35 -6.76 -10.23
C MET A 163 -0.01 -6.59 -10.92
N TYR A 164 1.08 -6.74 -10.18
CA TYR A 164 2.43 -6.82 -10.74
C TYR A 164 3.07 -8.16 -10.40
N ASN A 165 3.29 -8.99 -11.42
CA ASN A 165 4.03 -10.24 -11.26
C ASN A 165 5.53 -9.96 -11.40
N THR A 166 6.28 -10.23 -10.34
CA THR A 166 7.71 -9.94 -10.24
C THR A 166 8.58 -10.93 -11.02
N THR A 167 8.10 -12.16 -11.25
CA THR A 167 8.80 -13.19 -12.04
C THR A 167 8.79 -12.84 -13.52
N MET A 168 7.60 -12.55 -14.04
CA MET A 168 7.36 -12.16 -15.43
C MET A 168 7.66 -10.68 -15.68
N GLN A 169 7.80 -9.89 -14.62
CA GLN A 169 7.93 -8.43 -14.66
C GLN A 169 6.79 -7.78 -15.45
N ALA A 170 5.58 -8.32 -15.29
CA ALA A 170 4.42 -7.98 -16.09
C ALA A 170 3.28 -7.51 -15.20
N TRP A 171 2.56 -6.51 -15.68
CA TRP A 171 1.35 -6.05 -15.03
C TRP A 171 0.11 -6.74 -15.61
N LYS A 172 -0.91 -6.88 -14.78
CA LYS A 172 -2.23 -7.37 -15.16
C LYS A 172 -3.30 -6.53 -14.47
N ASN A 173 -4.34 -6.17 -15.21
CA ASN A 173 -5.55 -5.58 -14.67
C ASN A 173 -6.66 -6.62 -14.62
N SER A 174 -7.44 -6.62 -13.54
CA SER A 174 -8.71 -7.30 -13.45
C SER A 174 -9.81 -6.31 -13.14
N THR A 175 -10.75 -6.17 -14.06
CA THR A 175 -11.98 -5.42 -13.88
C THR A 175 -13.15 -6.32 -13.50
N THR A 176 -12.90 -7.59 -13.14
CA THR A 176 -13.95 -8.47 -12.64
C THR A 176 -14.47 -7.88 -11.33
N GLU A 177 -15.72 -7.43 -11.32
CA GLU A 177 -16.31 -6.81 -10.14
C GLU A 177 -16.95 -7.89 -9.25
N VAL A 178 -16.58 -7.92 -7.97
CA VAL A 178 -17.54 -8.34 -6.94
C VAL A 178 -18.36 -7.11 -6.56
N SER A 179 -19.54 -7.31 -5.97
CA SER A 179 -20.43 -6.24 -5.46
C SER A 179 -19.84 -5.41 -4.29
N ILE A 180 -18.52 -5.32 -4.17
CA ILE A 180 -17.87 -4.15 -3.58
C ILE A 180 -17.71 -3.19 -4.76
N PRO A 181 -18.38 -2.02 -4.79
CA PRO A 181 -18.10 -1.01 -5.80
C PRO A 181 -16.62 -0.63 -5.74
N GLY A 182 -15.79 -1.35 -6.51
CA GLY A 182 -14.35 -1.10 -6.61
C GLY A 182 -14.09 0.28 -7.18
N ARG A 183 -15.07 0.82 -7.92
CA ARG A 183 -15.12 2.21 -8.36
C ARG A 183 -15.06 3.24 -7.24
N THR A 184 -15.16 2.92 -5.96
CA THR A 184 -15.10 3.95 -4.92
C THR A 184 -14.35 3.51 -3.67
N HIS A 185 -13.73 2.34 -3.69
CA HIS A 185 -12.98 1.84 -2.52
C HIS A 185 -11.69 2.66 -2.32
N SER A 186 -11.43 3.10 -1.08
CA SER A 186 -10.16 3.71 -0.67
C SER A 186 -9.89 3.41 0.79
N ALA A 187 -8.63 3.57 1.23
CA ALA A 187 -8.26 3.47 2.65
C ALA A 187 -8.58 2.12 3.32
N GLY A 188 -9.00 1.12 2.55
CA GLY A 188 -9.16 -0.25 3.02
C GLY A 188 -7.84 -0.98 3.05
N LYS A 189 -7.87 -2.20 3.58
CA LYS A 189 -6.67 -3.04 3.66
C LYS A 189 -6.82 -4.29 2.80
N ALA A 190 -5.69 -4.68 2.22
CA ALA A 190 -5.54 -5.95 1.53
C ALA A 190 -4.56 -6.82 2.32
N VAL A 191 -4.83 -8.12 2.39
CA VAL A 191 -4.02 -9.08 3.14
C VAL A 191 -3.84 -10.34 2.32
N CYS A 192 -2.63 -10.89 2.34
CA CYS A 192 -2.35 -12.18 1.72
C CYS A 192 -2.81 -13.35 2.59
N LEU A 193 -3.53 -14.30 1.99
CA LEU A 193 -3.93 -15.56 2.61
C LEU A 193 -3.22 -16.74 1.91
N PRO A 194 -1.97 -17.05 2.28
CA PRO A 194 -1.19 -18.10 1.63
C PRO A 194 -1.74 -19.50 1.87
N GLY A 195 -1.90 -20.29 0.81
CA GLY A 195 -2.29 -21.70 0.94
C GLY A 195 -3.74 -21.95 1.37
N PHE A 196 -4.60 -20.93 1.34
CA PHE A 196 -6.05 -21.11 1.49
C PHE A 196 -6.59 -21.99 0.35
N LEU A 197 -7.08 -23.19 0.67
CA LEU A 197 -7.51 -24.19 -0.32
C LEU A 197 -6.39 -24.57 -1.34
N ASN A 198 -5.13 -24.60 -0.90
CA ASN A 198 -3.94 -24.81 -1.76
C ASN A 198 -3.68 -23.69 -2.79
N LEU A 199 -4.30 -22.52 -2.60
CA LEU A 199 -4.14 -21.33 -3.42
C LEU A 199 -3.77 -20.14 -2.52
N SER A 200 -2.98 -19.20 -3.03
CA SER A 200 -2.79 -17.91 -2.37
C SER A 200 -3.91 -16.98 -2.86
N MET A 201 -4.73 -16.49 -1.92
CA MET A 201 -5.79 -15.53 -2.18
C MET A 201 -5.48 -14.20 -1.52
N VAL A 202 -6.07 -13.12 -2.04
CA VAL A 202 -5.95 -11.79 -1.45
C VAL A 202 -7.27 -11.37 -0.86
N ALA A 203 -7.31 -11.12 0.43
CA ALA A 203 -8.45 -10.54 1.08
C ALA A 203 -8.46 -9.02 0.92
N THR A 204 -9.63 -8.41 0.78
CA THR A 204 -9.83 -6.95 0.89
C THR A 204 -10.98 -6.65 1.86
N MET A 205 -10.81 -5.60 2.67
CA MET A 205 -11.77 -5.26 3.73
C MET A 205 -11.74 -3.78 4.13
N GLY A 206 -12.83 -3.34 4.77
CA GLY A 206 -13.00 -1.98 5.30
C GLY A 206 -12.87 -0.89 4.24
N GLY A 207 -12.38 0.27 4.67
CA GLY A 207 -12.15 1.42 3.81
C GLY A 207 -13.38 2.32 3.68
N ALA A 208 -13.25 3.38 2.89
CA ALA A 208 -14.33 4.31 2.60
C ALA A 208 -14.86 4.13 1.17
N ASP A 209 -16.13 4.48 0.98
CA ASP A 209 -16.73 4.74 -0.31
C ASP A 209 -16.50 6.21 -0.67
N LEU A 210 -15.65 6.48 -1.65
CA LEU A 210 -15.26 7.82 -2.07
C LEU A 210 -16.42 8.66 -2.65
N GLU A 211 -17.49 8.05 -3.17
CA GLU A 211 -18.64 8.80 -3.69
C GLU A 211 -19.54 9.30 -2.55
N THR A 212 -19.74 8.49 -1.51
CA THR A 212 -20.64 8.82 -0.40
C THR A 212 -19.92 9.32 0.85
N SER A 213 -18.58 9.21 0.89
CA SER A 213 -17.74 9.45 2.07
C SER A 213 -18.16 8.61 3.28
N GLN A 214 -18.72 7.42 3.06
CA GLN A 214 -19.13 6.51 4.13
C GLN A 214 -18.13 5.38 4.29
N TYR A 215 -17.83 5.01 5.54
CA TYR A 215 -17.06 3.81 5.83
C TYR A 215 -17.82 2.55 5.41
N ARG A 216 -17.09 1.60 4.85
CA ARG A 216 -17.62 0.32 4.41
C ARG A 216 -17.81 -0.59 5.61
N GLU A 217 -18.99 -1.20 5.68
CA GLU A 217 -19.27 -2.20 6.69
C GLU A 217 -18.47 -3.47 6.44
N PHE A 218 -18.00 -4.11 7.51
CA PHE A 218 -17.34 -5.41 7.45
C PHE A 218 -18.33 -6.56 7.32
N THR A 219 -19.52 -6.35 6.72
CA THR A 219 -20.57 -7.37 6.60
C THR A 219 -20.18 -8.54 5.70
N ASN A 220 -19.28 -8.29 4.75
CA ASN A 220 -18.68 -9.31 3.92
C ASN A 220 -17.17 -9.21 3.99
N PHE A 221 -16.56 -10.37 4.09
CA PHE A 221 -15.15 -10.56 3.88
C PHE A 221 -14.92 -11.01 2.44
N THR A 222 -14.13 -10.28 1.67
CA THR A 222 -14.01 -10.49 0.24
C THR A 222 -12.62 -10.96 -0.13
N PHE A 223 -12.56 -11.95 -1.01
CA PHE A 223 -11.33 -12.60 -1.43
C PHE A 223 -11.21 -12.57 -2.95
N TYR A 224 -10.03 -12.29 -3.45
CA TYR A 224 -9.66 -12.40 -4.86
C TYR A 224 -8.79 -13.65 -5.07
N ASP A 225 -9.23 -14.50 -6.00
CA ASP A 225 -8.44 -15.61 -6.52
C ASP A 225 -7.70 -15.14 -7.79
N PRO A 226 -6.37 -14.95 -7.73
CA PRO A 226 -5.60 -14.47 -8.87
C PRO A 226 -5.44 -15.51 -9.99
N LYS A 227 -5.59 -16.82 -9.70
CA LYS A 227 -5.47 -17.87 -10.71
C LYS A 227 -6.74 -17.97 -11.55
N LEU A 228 -7.89 -17.85 -10.91
CA LEU A 228 -9.19 -17.88 -11.59
C LEU A 228 -9.67 -16.51 -12.05
N ASP A 229 -8.97 -15.45 -11.63
CA ASP A 229 -9.36 -14.06 -11.89
C ASP A 229 -10.79 -13.79 -11.42
N ARG A 230 -11.07 -14.16 -10.17
CA ARG A 230 -12.42 -14.20 -9.64
C ARG A 230 -12.49 -13.78 -8.19
N TRP A 231 -13.55 -13.06 -7.86
CA TRP A 231 -13.86 -12.68 -6.50
C TRP A 231 -14.85 -13.63 -5.83
N TYR A 232 -14.66 -13.78 -4.53
CA TYR A 232 -15.49 -14.52 -3.60
C TYR A 232 -15.82 -13.63 -2.41
N TYR A 233 -16.89 -13.94 -1.70
CA TYR A 233 -17.18 -13.28 -0.43
C TYR A 233 -17.75 -14.27 0.57
N GLN A 234 -17.53 -13.98 1.85
CA GLN A 234 -18.13 -14.67 2.96
C GLN A 234 -18.78 -13.63 3.88
N LYS A 235 -20.04 -13.86 4.22
CA LYS A 235 -20.72 -13.01 5.21
C LYS A 235 -20.06 -13.18 6.58
N THR A 236 -19.78 -12.07 7.24
CA THR A 236 -19.23 -12.06 8.59
C THR A 236 -20.33 -12.23 9.64
N ILE A 237 -19.95 -12.73 10.81
CA ILE A 237 -20.82 -12.84 11.99
C ILE A 237 -20.16 -12.00 13.08
N ASN A 238 -20.90 -11.02 13.61
CA ASN A 238 -20.40 -10.01 14.56
C ASN A 238 -19.21 -9.19 14.00
N PRO A 239 -19.40 -8.46 12.88
CA PRO A 239 -18.36 -7.61 12.33
C PRO A 239 -17.96 -6.48 13.29
N PRO A 240 -16.70 -5.98 13.20
CA PRO A 240 -16.34 -4.73 13.83
C PRO A 240 -17.12 -3.55 13.22
N SER A 241 -17.05 -2.39 13.89
CA SER A 241 -17.59 -1.14 13.35
C SER A 241 -16.94 -0.80 12.00
N PRO A 242 -17.65 -0.16 11.06
CA PRO A 242 -17.06 0.36 9.83
C PRO A 242 -15.90 1.32 10.13
N MET A 243 -14.76 1.15 9.44
CA MET A 243 -13.56 1.96 9.61
C MET A 243 -12.69 1.90 8.35
N ASP A 244 -11.81 2.88 8.20
CA ASP A 244 -10.72 2.94 7.24
C ASP A 244 -9.38 3.18 7.94
N ASP A 245 -8.28 3.20 7.19
CA ASP A 245 -6.91 3.46 7.66
C ASP A 245 -6.34 2.55 8.78
N PHE A 246 -7.09 1.57 9.27
CA PHE A 246 -6.67 0.54 10.23
C PHE A 246 -5.50 -0.35 9.74
N CYS A 247 -4.76 -0.97 10.66
CA CYS A 247 -3.77 -2.00 10.33
C CYS A 247 -4.41 -3.39 10.19
N ALA A 248 -3.90 -4.25 9.31
CA ALA A 248 -4.39 -5.64 9.18
C ALA A 248 -3.25 -6.60 8.86
N VAL A 249 -3.30 -7.80 9.45
CA VAL A 249 -2.32 -8.88 9.22
C VAL A 249 -3.04 -10.22 9.05
N GLY A 250 -2.54 -11.06 8.14
CA GLY A 250 -3.06 -12.42 7.93
C GLY A 250 -2.18 -13.44 8.62
N ILE A 251 -2.74 -14.21 9.54
CA ILE A 251 -2.00 -15.25 10.29
C ILE A 251 -2.57 -16.62 9.93
N GLN A 252 -1.73 -17.47 9.33
CA GLN A 252 -2.07 -18.86 9.09
C GLN A 252 -2.04 -19.67 10.40
N SER A 253 -3.16 -20.28 10.78
CA SER A 253 -3.24 -21.18 11.93
C SER A 253 -2.72 -22.57 11.59
N THR A 254 -2.33 -23.31 12.62
CA THR A 254 -1.91 -24.73 12.53
C THR A 254 -2.99 -25.67 11.98
N HIS A 255 -4.24 -25.21 11.87
CA HIS A 255 -5.38 -25.97 11.36
C HIS A 255 -5.93 -25.39 10.04
N GLY A 256 -5.17 -24.54 9.34
CA GLY A 256 -5.59 -23.95 8.07
C GLY A 256 -6.65 -22.86 8.19
N THR A 257 -6.80 -22.27 9.38
CA THR A 257 -7.69 -21.13 9.65
C THR A 257 -6.88 -19.83 9.58
N PHE A 258 -7.42 -18.76 9.03
CA PHE A 258 -6.77 -17.45 9.10
C PHE A 258 -7.32 -16.63 10.26
N LYS A 259 -6.42 -15.99 11.02
CA LYS A 259 -6.78 -14.96 12.00
C LYS A 259 -6.28 -13.63 11.51
N GLU A 260 -7.12 -12.61 11.68
CA GLU A 260 -6.80 -11.24 11.35
C GLU A 260 -6.98 -10.39 12.60
N VAL A 261 -6.03 -9.48 12.81
CA VAL A 261 -6.06 -8.53 13.92
C VAL A 261 -6.04 -7.15 13.28
N GLY A 262 -7.10 -6.38 13.53
CA GLY A 262 -7.12 -4.95 13.28
C GLY A 262 -6.94 -4.20 14.59
N GLU A 263 -6.00 -3.26 14.61
CA GLU A 263 -5.83 -2.29 15.70
C GLU A 263 -6.06 -0.89 15.14
N ASP A 264 -6.80 -0.07 15.88
CA ASP A 264 -7.01 1.35 15.62
C ASP A 264 -5.74 2.12 16.03
N GLU A 265 -5.32 3.10 15.23
CA GLU A 265 -4.35 4.10 15.66
C GLU A 265 -5.09 5.19 16.48
N ASP A 266 -4.85 5.23 17.79
CA ASP A 266 -5.36 6.27 18.72
C ASP A 266 -4.65 7.62 18.55
#